data_AF-A0A1F6NXQ4-F1
#
_entry.id   AF-A0A1F6NXQ4-F1
#
_cell.length_a   1.000
_cell.length_b   1.000
_cell.length_c   1.000
_cell.angle_alpha   90.00
_cell.angle_beta   90.00
_cell.angle_gamma   90.00
#
_symmetry.space_group_name_H-M   'P 1'
#
loop_
_entity.id
_entity.type
_entity.pdbx_description
1 polymer ?
#
loop_
_entity_poly.entity_id
_entity_poly.type
_entity_poly.pdbx_seq_one_letter_code
_entity_poly.pdbx_strand_id
1 'polypeptide(L)'
;MSPFPAKHDASEPKEIIRLSVSEAAKLFGVSSLTVRRAIATKEITYAVVGGRYKISFESLVKWSQRHTTVRNKTASRGIGQYVDKWKIKNTLFSPNPKIIKIEEKAEPKNDAAPDMVKKPKLN
;
A
#
# COMPACT_ATOMS: atom_id res chain seq x y z
N MET A 1 21.74 -33.85 6.90
CA MET A 1 22.40 -32.77 6.12
C MET A 1 21.29 -31.90 5.52
N SER A 2 20.87 -30.86 6.23
CA SER A 2 19.83 -29.95 5.76
C SER A 2 20.29 -28.51 5.96
N PRO A 3 20.51 -27.71 4.92
CA PRO A 3 20.62 -26.28 5.05
C PRO A 3 19.25 -25.67 4.66
N PHE A 4 18.32 -25.64 5.59
CA PHE A 4 17.13 -24.80 5.46
C PHE A 4 17.54 -23.39 5.92
N PRO A 5 17.34 -22.32 5.12
CA PRO A 5 17.69 -20.98 5.56
C PRO A 5 16.81 -20.61 6.77
N ALA A 6 17.48 -20.31 7.89
CA ALA A 6 16.83 -19.85 9.12
C ALA A 6 16.00 -18.59 8.83
N LYS A 7 14.79 -18.53 9.39
CA LYS A 7 13.96 -17.32 9.35
C LYS A 7 14.74 -16.23 10.10
N HIS A 8 15.01 -15.09 9.46
CA HIS A 8 15.65 -13.96 10.12
C HIS A 8 14.78 -13.50 11.31
N ASP A 9 15.33 -13.64 12.51
CA ASP A 9 14.71 -13.27 13.78
C ASP A 9 14.53 -11.74 13.87
N ALA A 10 13.48 -11.32 14.59
CA ALA A 10 12.98 -9.95 14.69
C ALA A 10 13.91 -8.94 15.40
N SER A 11 15.17 -9.30 15.67
CA SER A 11 16.14 -8.52 16.45
C SER A 11 17.29 -7.92 15.65
N GLU A 12 17.39 -8.17 14.34
CA GLU A 12 18.39 -7.46 13.53
C GLU A 12 17.97 -5.99 13.36
N PRO A 13 18.88 -5.03 13.58
CA PRO A 13 18.58 -3.62 13.39
C PRO A 13 18.25 -3.41 11.91
N LYS A 14 16.96 -3.28 11.60
CA LYS A 14 16.50 -2.94 10.25
C LYS A 14 17.28 -1.73 9.80
N GLU A 15 18.11 -1.87 8.77
CA GLU A 15 18.94 -0.77 8.28
C GLU A 15 18.04 0.37 7.79
N ILE A 16 17.91 1.42 8.61
CA ILE A 16 17.08 2.58 8.28
C ILE A 16 17.90 3.50 7.40
N ILE A 17 17.62 3.48 6.09
CA ILE A 17 18.18 4.45 5.15
C ILE A 17 17.60 5.83 5.46
N ARG A 18 18.48 6.76 5.84
CA ARG A 18 18.14 8.16 6.15
C ARG A 18 18.71 9.10 5.11
N LEU A 19 17.86 9.98 4.59
CA LEU A 19 18.20 10.91 3.51
C LEU A 19 18.04 12.36 3.95
N SER A 20 18.84 13.25 3.37
CA SER A 20 18.59 14.68 3.45
C SER A 20 17.42 15.09 2.54
N VAL A 21 16.87 16.29 2.78
CA VAL A 21 15.81 16.88 1.95
C VAL A 21 16.22 16.97 0.48
N SER A 22 17.48 17.36 0.21
CA SER A 22 17.99 17.54 -1.15
C SER A 22 18.21 16.22 -1.88
N GLU A 23 18.70 15.20 -1.18
CA GLU A 23 18.82 13.85 -1.75
C GLU A 23 17.45 13.26 -2.06
N ALA A 24 16.49 13.40 -1.14
CA ALA A 24 15.12 12.97 -1.36
C ALA A 24 14.50 13.67 -2.58
N ALA A 25 14.69 14.98 -2.73
CA ALA A 25 14.18 15.73 -3.89
C ALA A 25 14.72 15.17 -5.21
N LYS A 26 16.04 14.93 -5.29
CA LYS A 26 16.70 14.36 -6.47
C LYS A 26 16.23 12.94 -6.78
N LEU A 27 16.17 12.08 -5.77
CA LEU A 27 15.76 10.67 -5.93
C LEU A 27 14.32 10.54 -6.41
N PHE A 28 13.41 11.39 -5.92
CA PHE A 28 12.00 11.29 -6.25
C PHE A 28 11.57 12.20 -7.42
N GLY A 29 12.49 12.98 -8.01
CA GLY A 29 12.20 13.89 -9.11
C GLY A 29 11.24 15.02 -8.72
N VAL A 30 11.25 15.45 -7.45
CA VAL A 30 10.37 16.48 -6.88
C VAL A 30 11.15 17.69 -6.41
N SER A 31 10.48 18.82 -6.22
CA SER A 31 11.14 20.00 -5.66
C SER A 31 11.39 19.82 -4.17
N SER A 32 12.47 20.43 -3.66
CA SER A 32 12.78 20.47 -2.23
C SER A 32 11.66 21.13 -1.41
N LEU A 33 10.94 22.09 -2.00
CA LEU A 33 9.75 22.70 -1.39
C LEU A 33 8.63 21.69 -1.16
N THR A 34 8.37 20.78 -2.11
CA THR A 34 7.36 19.73 -1.96
C THR A 34 7.71 18.79 -0.80
N VAL A 35 8.99 18.42 -0.67
CA VAL A 35 9.45 17.59 0.46
C VAL A 35 9.30 18.34 1.79
N ARG A 36 9.67 19.63 1.84
CA ARG A 36 9.47 20.47 3.05
C ARG A 36 8.00 20.63 3.43
N ARG A 37 7.11 20.78 2.44
CA ARG A 37 5.66 20.81 2.69
C ARG A 37 5.16 19.51 3.29
N ALA A 38 5.62 18.37 2.77
CA ALA A 38 5.25 17.07 3.30
C ALA A 38 5.79 16.82 4.72
N ILE A 39 6.93 17.42 5.07
CA ILE A 39 7.43 17.47 6.46
C ILE A 39 6.51 18.32 7.34
N ALA A 40 6.10 19.50 6.85
CA ALA A 40 5.21 20.42 7.58
C ALA A 40 3.80 19.81 7.80
N THR A 41 3.26 19.09 6.82
CA THR A 41 1.99 18.36 6.93
C THR A 41 2.10 17.05 7.70
N LYS A 42 3.29 16.72 8.23
CA LYS A 42 3.58 15.51 9.02
C LYS A 42 3.29 14.19 8.27
N GLU A 43 3.33 14.21 6.94
CA GLU A 43 3.09 13.02 6.12
C GLU A 43 4.31 12.10 6.05
N ILE A 44 5.49 12.63 6.37
CA ILE A 44 6.77 11.92 6.27
C ILE A 44 7.46 11.91 7.65
N THR A 45 7.92 10.73 8.06
CA THR A 45 8.72 10.56 9.28
C THR A 45 10.16 11.07 9.09
N TYR A 46 10.61 11.90 10.02
CA TYR A 46 11.97 12.44 10.04
C TYR A 46 12.54 12.43 11.46
N ALA A 47 13.87 12.46 11.53
CA ALA A 47 14.64 12.73 12.74
C ALA A 47 15.52 13.97 12.49
N VAL A 48 15.69 14.82 13.50
CA VAL A 48 16.63 15.95 13.41
C VAL A 48 17.93 15.53 14.06
N VAL A 49 19.01 15.50 13.28
CA VAL A 49 20.36 15.16 13.78
C VAL A 49 21.28 16.32 13.43
N GLY A 50 21.88 16.95 14.45
CA GLY A 50 22.80 18.09 14.27
C GLY A 50 22.17 19.28 13.52
N GLY A 51 20.90 19.58 13.80
CA GLY A 51 20.17 20.69 13.16
C GLY A 51 19.76 20.45 11.71
N ARG A 52 19.95 19.23 11.18
CA ARG A 52 19.57 18.87 9.82
C ARG A 52 18.52 17.76 9.82
N TYR A 53 17.51 17.91 8.96
CA TYR A 53 16.47 16.90 8.78
C TYR A 53 17.04 15.65 8.10
N LYS A 54 16.81 14.51 8.73
CA LYS A 54 17.09 13.17 8.21
C LYS A 54 15.77 12.43 8.06
N ILE A 55 15.37 12.23 6.82
CA ILE A 55 14.08 11.67 6.43
C ILE A 55 14.21 10.15 6.27
N SER A 56 13.23 9.39 6.73
CA SER A 56 13.17 7.93 6.48
C SER A 56 12.80 7.65 5.02
N PHE A 57 13.64 6.87 4.32
CA PHE A 57 13.36 6.46 2.93
C PHE A 57 12.05 5.69 2.81
N GLU A 58 11.74 4.82 3.77
CA GLU A 58 10.48 4.06 3.77
C GLU A 58 9.27 4.99 3.79
N SER A 59 9.32 6.03 4.62
CA SER A 59 8.23 7.00 4.71
C SER A 59 8.08 7.82 3.44
N LEU A 60 9.19 8.16 2.78
CA LEU A 60 9.20 8.86 1.48
C LEU A 60 8.55 8.03 0.38
N VAL A 61 8.88 6.74 0.28
CA VAL A 61 8.29 5.83 -0.72
C VAL A 61 6.78 5.69 -0.47
N LYS A 62 6.36 5.53 0.79
CA LYS A 62 4.92 5.48 1.13
C LYS A 62 4.20 6.76 0.72
N TRP A 63 4.80 7.92 1.00
CA TRP A 63 4.25 9.22 0.64
C TRP A 63 4.16 9.42 -0.88
N SER A 64 5.20 9.04 -1.63
CA SER A 64 5.24 9.23 -3.08
C SER A 64 4.16 8.45 -3.81
N GLN A 65 3.75 7.30 -3.27
CA GLN A 65 2.69 6.47 -3.84
C GLN A 65 1.29 6.97 -3.49
N ARG A 66 1.12 7.68 -2.37
CA ARG A 66 -0.17 8.22 -1.93
C ARG A 66 -0.66 9.35 -2.83
N HIS A 67 0.26 10.19 -3.31
CA HIS A 67 -0.06 11.35 -4.14
C HIS A 67 0.16 11.04 -5.61
N THR A 68 -0.90 11.10 -6.42
CA THR A 68 -0.84 10.81 -7.87
C THR A 68 0.17 11.69 -8.60
N THR A 69 0.22 12.98 -8.27
CA THR A 69 1.15 13.94 -8.88
C THR A 69 2.61 13.65 -8.53
N VAL A 70 2.88 13.24 -7.29
CA VAL A 70 4.23 12.85 -6.85
C VAL A 70 4.61 11.52 -7.48
N ARG A 71 3.70 10.54 -7.50
CA ARG A 71 3.90 9.25 -8.14
C ARG A 71 4.31 9.40 -9.60
N ASN A 72 3.59 10.23 -10.35
CA ASN A 72 3.90 10.47 -11.77
C ASN A 72 5.28 11.13 -11.95
N LYS A 73 5.66 12.07 -11.08
CA LYS A 73 6.99 12.69 -11.11
C LYS A 73 8.10 11.70 -10.74
N THR A 74 7.87 10.86 -9.73
CA THR A 74 8.83 9.83 -9.32
C THR A 74 9.00 8.76 -10.38
N ALA A 75 7.94 8.38 -11.08
CA ALA A 75 8.00 7.43 -12.19
C ALA A 75 8.72 7.98 -13.42
N SER A 76 8.53 9.27 -13.75
CA SER A 76 9.08 9.87 -14.97
C SER A 76 10.44 10.56 -14.82
N ARG A 77 10.74 11.11 -13.64
CA ARG A 77 11.92 11.97 -13.40
C ARG A 77 12.76 11.55 -12.21
N GLY A 78 12.32 10.52 -11.48
CA GLY A 78 12.99 10.03 -10.28
C GLY A 78 13.46 8.59 -10.45
N ILE A 79 13.80 7.96 -9.33
CA ILE A 79 14.22 6.56 -9.23
C ILE A 79 13.19 5.58 -9.78
N GLY A 80 11.92 5.98 -9.88
CA GLY A 80 10.87 5.17 -10.48
C GLY A 80 11.10 4.86 -11.96
N GLN A 81 11.97 5.61 -12.65
CA GLN A 81 12.39 5.28 -14.02
C GLN A 81 13.26 4.01 -14.09
N TYR A 82 13.90 3.65 -12.97
CA TYR A 82 14.78 2.47 -12.86
C TYR A 82 14.13 1.32 -12.09
N VAL A 83 12.92 1.51 -11.57
CA VAL A 83 12.22 0.51 -10.74
C VAL A 83 10.97 0.05 -11.46
N ASP A 84 10.99 -1.19 -11.95
CA ASP A 84 9.83 -1.82 -12.59
C ASP A 84 8.67 -2.04 -11.59
N LYS A 85 8.99 -2.64 -10.42
CA LYS A 85 8.00 -2.91 -9.38
C LYS A 85 8.54 -2.59 -7.99
N TRP A 86 7.79 -1.75 -7.27
CA TRP A 86 8.03 -1.48 -5.86
C TRP A 86 7.56 -2.66 -5.00
N LYS A 87 8.38 -3.12 -4.05
CA LYS A 87 7.99 -4.14 -3.05
C LYS A 87 7.02 -3.53 -2.02
N ILE A 88 5.80 -3.22 -2.44
CA ILE A 88 4.77 -2.61 -1.61
C ILE A 88 3.93 -3.72 -0.99
N LYS A 89 4.05 -3.93 0.33
CA LYS A 89 3.12 -4.75 1.10
C LYS A 89 1.89 -3.91 1.43
N ASN A 90 0.97 -3.74 0.49
CA ASN A 90 -0.35 -3.19 0.80
C ASN A 90 -1.35 -4.35 0.89
N THR A 91 -1.74 -4.71 2.11
CA THR A 91 -2.68 -5.81 2.37
C THR A 91 -4.14 -5.40 2.16
N LEU A 92 -4.44 -4.13 1.84
CA LEU A 92 -5.82 -3.66 1.74
C LEU A 92 -6.63 -4.35 0.62
N PHE A 93 -5.96 -4.83 -0.45
CA PHE A 93 -6.61 -5.45 -1.60
C PHE A 93 -5.87 -6.69 -2.11
N SER A 94 -5.28 -7.50 -1.22
CA SER A 94 -5.01 -8.88 -1.62
C SER A 94 -6.35 -9.62 -1.58
N PRO A 95 -6.87 -10.14 -2.70
CA PRO A 95 -8.00 -11.04 -2.66
C PRO A 95 -7.58 -12.22 -1.79
N ASN A 96 -8.02 -12.20 -0.53
CA ASN A 96 -7.76 -13.28 0.38
C ASN A 96 -8.62 -14.45 -0.14
N PRO A 97 -8.02 -15.58 -0.57
CA PRO A 97 -8.78 -16.72 -1.09
C PRO A 97 -9.77 -17.28 -0.06
N LYS A 98 -9.68 -16.87 1.21
CA LYS A 98 -10.67 -17.17 2.25
C LYS A 98 -11.98 -16.39 2.08
N ILE A 99 -11.96 -15.20 1.49
CA ILE A 99 -13.16 -14.36 1.27
C ILE A 99 -13.99 -14.95 0.11
N ILE A 100 -13.33 -15.38 -0.95
CA ILE A 100 -13.96 -15.97 -2.15
C ILE A 100 -14.77 -17.24 -1.81
N LYS A 101 -14.27 -18.06 -0.87
CA LYS A 101 -14.96 -19.29 -0.41
C LYS A 101 -16.22 -19.04 0.42
N ILE A 102 -16.42 -17.82 0.92
CA ILE A 102 -17.58 -17.48 1.76
C ILE A 102 -18.79 -17.16 0.86
N GLU A 103 -18.56 -16.59 -0.31
CA GLU A 103 -19.62 -16.21 -1.26
C GLU A 103 -20.18 -17.41 -2.02
N GLU A 104 -19.36 -18.41 -2.39
CA GLU A 104 -19.84 -19.64 -3.05
C GLU A 104 -20.73 -20.52 -2.18
N LYS A 105 -20.78 -20.28 -0.86
CA LYS A 105 -21.65 -21.03 0.06
C LYS A 105 -23.02 -20.39 0.27
N ALA A 106 -23.24 -19.17 -0.23
CA ALA A 106 -24.48 -18.43 -0.09
C ALA A 106 -25.21 -18.34 -1.45
N GLU A 107 -25.93 -19.42 -1.77
CA GLU A 107 -27.08 -19.51 -2.71
C GLU A 107 -26.79 -19.59 -4.22
N PRO A 108 -27.55 -20.40 -5.01
CA PRO A 108 -29.02 -20.57 -4.90
C PRO A 108 -29.56 -22.02 -4.97
N LYS A 109 -30.63 -22.28 -4.21
CA LYS A 109 -31.64 -23.30 -4.57
C LYS A 109 -32.97 -22.61 -4.77
N ASN A 110 -33.24 -22.21 -6.01
CA ASN A 110 -34.59 -22.00 -6.52
C ASN A 110 -34.92 -23.23 -7.37
N ASP A 111 -35.83 -24.07 -6.89
CA ASP A 111 -36.66 -25.04 -7.63
C ASP A 111 -37.80 -25.40 -6.64
N ALA A 112 -39.11 -25.27 -6.87
CA ALA A 112 -39.92 -25.10 -8.06
C ALA A 112 -41.30 -24.50 -7.67
N ALA A 113 -41.90 -23.69 -8.55
CA ALA A 113 -43.36 -23.57 -8.65
C ALA A 113 -43.87 -24.70 -9.58
N PRO A 114 -45.12 -25.21 -9.51
CA PRO A 114 -46.35 -24.44 -9.27
C PRO A 114 -47.40 -25.15 -8.38
N ASP A 115 -48.38 -24.41 -7.84
CA ASP A 115 -49.69 -25.02 -7.63
C ASP A 115 -50.82 -24.02 -7.82
N MET A 116 -51.79 -24.47 -8.60
CA MET A 116 -52.91 -23.70 -9.15
C MET A 116 -54.18 -24.08 -8.37
N VAL A 117 -55.10 -23.11 -8.26
CA VAL A 117 -56.55 -23.27 -7.96
C VAL A 117 -56.98 -23.48 -6.50
N LYS A 118 -57.57 -22.42 -5.91
CA LYS A 118 -59.00 -22.35 -5.55
C LYS A 118 -59.40 -20.95 -5.05
N LYS A 119 -60.14 -20.20 -5.88
CA LYS A 119 -61.18 -19.26 -5.40
C LYS A 119 -62.30 -20.10 -4.78
N PRO A 120 -63.02 -19.68 -3.71
CA PRO A 120 -64.20 -18.82 -3.93
C PRO A 120 -64.67 -17.91 -2.77
N LYS A 121 -65.50 -16.93 -3.19
CA LYS A 121 -66.67 -16.28 -2.56
C LYS A 121 -66.52 -15.32 -1.37
N LEU A 122 -66.62 -14.05 -1.75
CA LEU A 122 -67.44 -12.97 -1.18
C LEU A 122 -68.50 -13.44 -0.17
N ASN A 123 -68.49 -12.81 1.01
CA ASN A 123 -69.64 -12.46 1.83
C ASN A 123 -69.33 -11.11 2.50
#